data_AF-A0A0D2QAP6-F1
#
_entry.id   AF-A0A0D2QAP6-F1
#
_cell.length_a   1.000
_cell.length_b   1.000
_cell.length_c   1.000
_cell.angle_alpha   90.00
_cell.angle_beta   90.00
_cell.angle_gamma   90.00
#
_symmetry.space_group_name_H-M   'P 1'
#
loop_
_entity.id
_entity.type
_entity.pdbx_description
1 polymer ?
#
loop_
_entity_poly.entity_id
_entity_poly.type
_entity_poly.pdbx_seq_one_letter_code
_entity_poly.pdbx_strand_id
1 'polypeptide(L)'
;MSEKNARTLSHTSNRVKPRDTKDKKVAFKGALDSPFRIQWPSVPLTLQRSILECIIDLLDGASDYHHHRSLARRKRKRVCKAMERASRKNKETSEPAVVSVNKRASNELDYHMHLDQDIQQCETHDANTEPPVFLRHLSYGINVVTKRLEVQTQSARHPNILTLPETSETPPKPLKYVFVCRADVDPPLLIEHLPHLIAAYNSARPPQYAKLIPLPQGSESVLAQILGIRRVTALGLDMDFPDDTRLKTLLESIPILAASWSSQSTPITPLIQTHIKLLRTTTPKDMKEAKESRLQGRAEAKRRKTNHSSLK
;
A
#
# COMPACT_ATOMS: atom_id res chain seq x y z
N MET A 1 -28.90 -9.24 -34.71
CA MET A 1 -28.60 -7.88 -34.21
C MET A 1 -28.74 -7.91 -32.70
N SER A 2 -27.66 -8.18 -31.95
CA SER A 2 -27.74 -8.42 -30.50
C SER A 2 -27.77 -7.10 -29.74
N GLU A 3 -28.85 -6.88 -28.98
CA GLU A 3 -29.09 -5.68 -28.18
C GLU A 3 -28.02 -5.56 -27.08
N LYS A 4 -27.03 -4.69 -27.32
CA LYS A 4 -26.07 -4.27 -26.29
C LYS A 4 -26.78 -3.32 -25.33
N ASN A 5 -27.45 -3.88 -24.33
CA ASN A 5 -28.02 -3.12 -23.23
C ASN A 5 -26.93 -2.29 -22.54
N ALA A 6 -27.08 -0.95 -22.60
CA ALA A 6 -26.17 -0.01 -21.96
C ALA A 6 -26.19 -0.25 -20.44
N ARG A 7 -25.07 -0.73 -19.89
CA ARG A 7 -24.92 -0.92 -18.44
C ARG A 7 -25.04 0.42 -17.73
N THR A 8 -26.08 0.60 -16.94
CA THR A 8 -26.30 1.80 -16.13
C THR A 8 -25.59 1.64 -14.78
N LEU A 9 -24.56 2.46 -14.52
CA LEU A 9 -23.88 2.48 -13.22
C LEU A 9 -24.66 3.40 -12.27
N SER A 10 -25.44 2.82 -11.35
CA SER A 10 -26.20 3.57 -10.35
C SER A 10 -25.46 3.64 -9.02
N HIS A 11 -24.67 4.69 -8.80
CA HIS A 11 -24.24 5.05 -7.45
C HIS A 11 -25.34 5.85 -6.76
N THR A 12 -26.15 5.18 -5.94
CA THR A 12 -27.11 5.86 -5.06
C THR A 12 -26.36 6.45 -3.87
N SER A 13 -26.32 7.78 -3.78
CA SER A 13 -25.74 8.48 -2.63
C SER A 13 -26.61 8.28 -1.38
N ASN A 14 -25.98 7.97 -0.23
CA ASN A 14 -26.62 7.92 1.10
C ASN A 14 -27.30 9.24 1.53
N ARG A 15 -27.14 10.32 0.74
CA ARG A 15 -27.77 11.62 0.99
C ARG A 15 -29.17 11.74 0.38
N VAL A 16 -29.61 10.78 -0.44
CA VAL A 16 -30.92 10.83 -1.10
C VAL A 16 -32.01 10.36 -0.14
N LYS A 17 -32.88 11.27 0.29
CA LYS A 17 -34.08 10.90 1.05
C LYS A 17 -35.07 10.16 0.13
N PRO A 18 -35.71 9.06 0.58
CA PRO A 18 -36.56 8.22 -0.25
C PRO A 18 -37.87 8.89 -0.73
N ARG A 19 -38.29 10.01 -0.13
CA ARG A 19 -39.52 10.74 -0.50
C ARG A 19 -39.42 11.59 -1.78
N ASP A 20 -38.23 11.74 -2.33
CA ASP A 20 -37.88 12.83 -3.25
C ASP A 20 -37.86 12.40 -4.74
N THR A 21 -38.39 11.21 -5.06
CA THR A 21 -38.34 10.62 -6.41
C THR A 21 -39.50 11.02 -7.32
N LYS A 22 -40.63 11.47 -6.76
CA LYS A 22 -41.83 11.84 -7.53
C LYS A 22 -41.68 13.15 -8.32
N ASP A 23 -40.81 14.06 -7.86
CA ASP A 23 -40.63 15.39 -8.46
C ASP A 23 -39.34 15.52 -9.27
N LYS A 24 -38.70 14.41 -9.64
CA LYS A 24 -37.42 14.42 -10.37
C LYS A 24 -37.57 13.72 -11.71
N LYS A 25 -37.25 14.45 -12.79
CA LYS A 25 -37.11 13.87 -14.13
C LYS A 25 -35.67 13.40 -14.36
N VAL A 26 -35.51 12.29 -15.06
CA VAL A 26 -34.19 11.78 -15.47
C VAL A 26 -33.65 12.68 -16.58
N ALA A 27 -32.40 13.11 -16.44
CA ALA A 27 -31.68 13.89 -17.44
C ALA A 27 -30.32 13.24 -17.69
N PHE A 28 -29.97 13.04 -18.95
CA PHE A 28 -28.65 12.52 -19.33
C PHE A 28 -27.69 13.67 -19.60
N LYS A 29 -26.51 13.64 -18.97
CA LYS A 29 -25.44 14.61 -19.19
C LYS A 29 -24.29 13.95 -19.91
N GLY A 30 -23.78 14.57 -20.97
CA GLY A 30 -22.54 14.15 -21.60
C GLY A 30 -21.37 14.27 -20.63
N ALA A 31 -20.54 13.22 -20.56
CA ALA A 31 -19.27 13.19 -19.86
C ALA A 31 -18.22 12.62 -20.80
N LEU A 32 -17.09 13.32 -20.90
CA LEU A 32 -15.96 12.84 -21.69
C LEU A 32 -15.30 11.67 -20.95
N ASP A 33 -15.13 10.56 -21.65
CA ASP A 33 -14.36 9.42 -21.17
C ASP A 33 -12.92 9.52 -21.66
N SER A 34 -11.96 9.15 -20.80
CA SER A 34 -10.55 9.16 -21.19
C SER A 34 -10.18 7.82 -21.82
N PRO A 35 -9.87 7.75 -23.13
CA PRO A 35 -9.42 6.53 -23.78
C PRO A 35 -7.98 6.14 -23.35
N PHE A 36 -7.27 7.03 -22.66
CA PHE A 36 -5.88 6.85 -22.24
C PHE A 36 -5.73 6.12 -20.90
N ARG A 37 -6.83 5.57 -20.37
CA ARG A 37 -6.82 4.79 -19.13
C ARG A 37 -6.12 3.46 -19.36
N ILE A 38 -5.04 3.23 -18.62
CA ILE A 38 -4.32 1.96 -18.66
C ILE A 38 -5.12 0.94 -17.87
N GLN A 39 -5.50 -0.14 -18.56
CA GLN A 39 -6.23 -1.24 -17.95
C GLN A 39 -5.26 -2.18 -17.23
N TRP A 40 -5.78 -2.85 -16.21
CA TRP A 40 -5.10 -3.98 -15.60
C TRP A 40 -4.89 -5.10 -16.62
N PRO A 41 -3.79 -5.86 -16.53
CA PRO A 41 -3.55 -6.96 -17.45
C PRO A 41 -4.57 -8.07 -17.19
N SER A 42 -5.11 -8.62 -18.27
CA SER A 42 -6.06 -9.74 -18.21
C SER A 42 -5.29 -11.05 -18.10
N VAL A 43 -5.08 -11.52 -16.87
CA VAL A 43 -4.39 -12.77 -16.57
C VAL A 43 -5.42 -13.87 -16.28
N PRO A 44 -5.39 -15.04 -16.95
CA PRO A 44 -6.30 -16.15 -16.66
C PRO A 44 -6.24 -16.61 -15.19
N LEU A 45 -7.38 -16.94 -14.59
CA LEU A 45 -7.47 -17.30 -13.17
C LEU A 45 -6.62 -18.54 -12.81
N THR A 46 -6.52 -19.51 -13.71
CA THR A 46 -5.63 -20.68 -13.55
C THR A 46 -4.17 -20.25 -13.39
N LEU A 47 -3.70 -19.34 -14.25
CA LEU A 47 -2.35 -18.79 -14.16
C LEU A 47 -2.14 -17.98 -12.88
N GLN A 48 -3.13 -17.17 -12.49
CA GLN A 48 -3.06 -16.41 -11.23
C GLN A 48 -2.91 -17.33 -10.01
N ARG A 49 -3.63 -18.47 -9.98
CA ARG A 49 -3.53 -19.48 -8.91
C ARG A 49 -2.17 -20.16 -8.89
N SER A 50 -1.67 -20.62 -10.04
CA SER A 50 -0.35 -21.25 -10.12
C SER A 50 0.78 -20.30 -9.70
N ILE A 51 0.67 -19.01 -10.05
CA ILE A 51 1.62 -17.99 -9.58
C ILE A 51 1.55 -17.82 -8.07
N LEU A 52 0.33 -17.77 -7.50
CA LEU A 52 0.16 -17.67 -6.06
C LEU A 52 0.80 -18.86 -5.33
N GLU A 53 0.57 -20.08 -5.80
CA GLU A 53 1.19 -21.29 -5.24
C GLU A 53 2.72 -21.20 -5.24
N CYS A 54 3.35 -20.81 -6.35
CA CYS A 54 4.80 -20.60 -6.39
C CYS A 54 5.25 -19.54 -5.37
N ILE A 55 4.51 -18.44 -5.22
CA ILE A 55 4.85 -17.40 -4.24
C ILE A 55 4.71 -17.92 -2.81
N ILE A 56 3.69 -18.74 -2.53
CA ILE A 56 3.51 -19.38 -1.22
C ILE A 56 4.71 -20.25 -0.89
N ASP A 57 5.12 -21.12 -1.84
CA ASP A 57 6.28 -22.00 -1.69
C ASP A 57 7.57 -21.19 -1.44
N LEU A 58 7.73 -20.05 -2.13
CA LEU A 58 8.89 -19.15 -1.96
C LEU A 58 8.90 -18.37 -0.65
N LEU A 59 7.73 -18.12 -0.06
CA LEU A 59 7.60 -17.36 1.18
C LEU A 59 7.53 -18.26 2.41
N ASP A 60 7.68 -19.57 2.25
CA ASP A 60 7.68 -20.50 3.36
C ASP A 60 8.80 -20.17 4.37
N GLY A 61 8.49 -20.29 5.66
CA GLY A 61 9.38 -19.87 6.76
C GLY A 61 9.54 -18.36 6.98
N ALA A 62 8.91 -17.49 6.17
CA ALA A 62 8.97 -16.04 6.39
C ALA A 62 8.31 -15.61 7.71
N SER A 63 7.15 -16.20 8.04
CA SER A 63 6.43 -15.93 9.28
C SER A 63 7.26 -16.27 10.52
N ASP A 64 7.97 -17.41 10.53
CA ASP A 64 8.83 -17.84 11.63
C ASP A 64 9.97 -16.86 11.85
N TYR A 65 10.63 -16.41 10.77
CA TYR A 65 11.64 -15.37 10.84
C TYR A 65 11.10 -14.07 11.44
N HIS A 66 9.92 -13.61 10.97
CA HIS A 66 9.28 -12.42 11.52
C HIS A 66 8.86 -12.60 12.98
N HIS A 67 8.42 -13.79 13.37
CA HIS A 67 8.04 -14.11 14.75
C HIS A 67 9.25 -14.07 15.67
N HIS A 68 10.32 -14.78 15.32
CA HIS A 68 11.59 -14.79 16.07
C HIS A 68 12.16 -13.37 16.22
N ARG A 69 12.21 -12.60 15.13
CA ARG A 69 12.69 -11.22 15.15
C ARG A 69 11.81 -10.30 16.02
N SER A 70 10.49 -10.50 16.00
CA SER A 70 9.54 -9.74 16.83
C SER A 70 9.70 -10.06 18.31
N LEU A 71 9.85 -11.33 18.67
CA LEU A 71 10.11 -11.78 20.04
C LEU A 71 11.44 -11.21 20.57
N ALA A 72 12.51 -11.30 19.79
CA ALA A 72 13.82 -10.74 20.15
C ALA A 72 13.75 -9.23 20.39
N ARG A 73 13.11 -8.48 19.49
CA ARG A 73 12.87 -7.03 19.67
C ARG A 73 12.06 -6.70 20.92
N ARG A 74 11.05 -7.52 21.25
CA ARG A 74 10.25 -7.35 22.48
C ARG A 74 11.07 -7.64 23.73
N LYS A 75 11.91 -8.68 23.74
CA LYS A 75 12.82 -8.98 24.85
C LYS A 75 13.77 -7.80 25.09
N ARG A 76 14.43 -7.30 24.05
CA ARG A 76 15.31 -6.11 24.12
C ARG A 76 14.60 -4.88 24.68
N LYS A 77 13.42 -4.53 24.15
CA LYS A 77 12.66 -3.38 24.64
C LYS A 77 12.26 -3.51 26.11
N ARG A 78 12.00 -4.72 26.61
CA ARG A 78 11.72 -4.96 28.03
C ARG A 78 12.97 -4.78 28.88
N VAL A 79 14.11 -5.30 28.43
CA VAL A 79 15.39 -5.18 29.13
C VAL A 79 15.85 -3.72 29.21
N CYS A 80 15.84 -2.98 28.10
CA CYS A 80 16.19 -1.55 28.12
C CYS A 80 15.29 -0.75 29.08
N LYS A 81 13.98 -1.03 29.08
CA LYS A 81 13.04 -0.38 30.02
C LYS A 81 13.27 -0.78 31.48
N ALA A 82 13.72 -2.01 31.74
CA ALA A 82 14.05 -2.47 33.08
C ALA A 82 15.31 -1.76 33.61
N MET A 83 16.36 -1.67 32.78
CA MET A 83 17.58 -0.92 33.11
C MET A 83 17.30 0.57 33.34
N GLU A 84 16.46 1.20 32.52
CA GLU A 84 16.08 2.61 32.69
C GLU A 84 15.31 2.85 34.00
N ARG A 85 14.52 1.88 34.47
CA ARG A 85 13.83 1.97 35.77
C ARG A 85 14.78 1.76 36.95
N ALA A 86 15.78 0.89 36.81
CA ALA A 86 16.79 0.65 37.84
C ALA A 86 17.69 1.87 38.04
N SER A 87 18.14 2.52 36.96
CA SER A 87 18.99 3.72 37.04
C SER A 87 18.26 4.93 37.65
N ARG A 88 16.94 5.06 37.41
CA ARG A 88 16.12 6.12 38.04
C ARG A 88 15.98 5.95 39.55
N LYS A 89 15.81 4.71 40.04
CA LYS A 89 15.73 4.43 41.49
C LYS A 89 17.05 4.73 42.23
N ASN A 90 18.19 4.45 41.60
CA ASN A 90 19.49 4.78 42.20
C ASN A 90 19.77 6.28 42.26
N LYS A 91 19.19 7.08 41.35
CA LYS A 91 19.36 8.55 41.34
C LYS A 91 18.47 9.27 42.35
N GLU A 92 17.35 8.69 42.75
CA GLU A 92 16.44 9.24 43.78
C GLU A 92 16.88 8.94 45.22
N THR A 93 17.84 8.04 45.43
CA THR A 93 18.31 7.65 46.78
C THR A 93 19.64 8.33 47.18
N SER A 94 20.17 9.23 46.34
CA SER A 94 21.39 9.99 46.61
C SER A 94 21.08 11.42 47.07
N GLU A 95 20.48 11.56 48.25
CA GLU A 95 20.69 12.76 49.09
C GLU A 95 21.70 12.44 50.20
N PRO A 96 22.57 13.39 50.61
CA PRO A 96 23.70 13.12 51.49
C PRO A 96 23.23 13.12 52.95
N ALA A 97 22.77 11.97 53.45
CA ALA A 97 22.60 11.75 54.88
C ALA A 97 23.73 10.85 55.41
N VAL A 98 24.45 11.42 56.37
CA VAL A 98 25.62 10.91 57.06
C VAL A 98 25.37 9.53 57.71
N VAL A 99 26.26 8.58 57.38
CA VAL A 99 26.69 7.38 58.15
C VAL A 99 25.59 6.46 58.71
N SER A 100 25.49 5.25 58.13
CA SER A 100 25.45 4.00 58.93
C SER A 100 25.88 2.79 58.10
N VAL A 101 26.87 2.06 58.62
CA VAL A 101 27.43 0.82 58.08
C VAL A 101 26.50 -0.37 58.42
N ASN A 102 25.97 -1.09 57.43
CA ASN A 102 26.12 -2.56 57.26
C ASN A 102 25.10 -3.21 56.30
N LYS A 103 25.62 -4.22 55.58
CA LYS A 103 24.95 -5.42 55.04
C LYS A 103 23.76 -5.20 54.07
N ARG A 104 24.07 -4.97 52.80
CA ARG A 104 23.21 -5.40 51.67
C ARG A 104 23.91 -5.43 50.29
N ALA A 105 25.23 -5.48 50.24
CA ALA A 105 25.99 -5.44 48.99
C ALA A 105 26.07 -6.79 48.23
N SER A 106 25.57 -7.89 48.81
CA SER A 106 25.75 -9.23 48.24
C SER A 106 24.69 -9.67 47.22
N ASN A 107 23.52 -9.01 47.16
CA ASN A 107 22.42 -9.41 46.26
C ASN A 107 22.27 -8.54 45.00
N GLU A 108 22.94 -7.39 44.90
CA GLU A 108 22.79 -6.48 43.75
C GLU A 108 23.80 -6.76 42.63
N LEU A 109 25.00 -7.29 42.95
CA LEU A 109 25.97 -7.71 41.93
C LEU A 109 25.47 -8.92 41.12
N ASP A 110 24.76 -9.84 41.75
CA ASP A 110 24.26 -11.07 41.11
C ASP A 110 23.13 -10.79 40.11
N TYR A 111 22.31 -9.77 40.39
CA TYR A 111 21.23 -9.32 39.48
C TYR A 111 21.76 -8.57 38.25
N HIS A 112 22.87 -7.82 38.39
CA HIS A 112 23.47 -7.09 37.27
C HIS A 112 24.26 -8.04 36.34
N MET A 113 24.98 -9.02 36.91
CA MET A 113 25.69 -10.06 36.15
C MET A 113 24.74 -10.95 35.33
N HIS A 114 23.59 -11.35 35.90
CA HIS A 114 22.59 -12.14 35.17
C HIS A 114 21.91 -11.34 34.05
N LEU A 115 21.68 -10.03 34.24
CA LEU A 115 21.06 -9.19 33.23
C LEU A 115 22.00 -8.88 32.07
N ASP A 116 23.29 -8.65 32.35
CA ASP A 116 24.32 -8.45 31.31
C ASP A 116 24.58 -9.74 30.52
N GLN A 117 24.52 -10.93 31.17
CA GLN A 117 24.53 -12.21 30.47
C GLN A 117 23.27 -12.43 29.62
N ASP A 118 22.09 -12.04 30.09
CA ASP A 118 20.85 -12.11 29.31
C ASP A 118 20.88 -11.15 28.10
N ILE A 119 21.52 -9.98 28.25
CA ILE A 119 21.75 -9.01 27.17
C ILE A 119 22.77 -9.57 26.17
N GLN A 120 23.92 -10.08 26.63
CA GLN A 120 24.94 -10.68 25.77
C GLN A 120 24.43 -11.95 25.07
N GLN A 121 23.61 -12.79 25.71
CA GLN A 121 22.93 -13.92 25.07
C GLN A 121 21.87 -13.45 24.05
N CYS A 122 21.22 -12.30 24.26
CA CYS A 122 20.31 -11.70 23.27
C CYS A 122 21.02 -10.94 22.14
N GLU A 123 22.26 -10.53 22.33
CA GLU A 123 23.08 -9.86 21.31
C GLU A 123 23.76 -10.89 20.40
N THR A 124 24.22 -11.99 20.97
CA THR A 124 24.88 -13.10 20.24
C THR A 124 23.92 -13.92 19.37
N HIS A 125 22.65 -14.10 19.77
CA HIS A 125 21.66 -14.83 18.95
C HIS A 125 21.02 -14.00 17.82
N ASP A 126 20.99 -12.67 17.93
CA ASP A 126 20.34 -11.79 16.93
C ASP A 126 21.30 -11.42 15.78
N ALA A 127 22.62 -11.61 15.95
CA ALA A 127 23.62 -11.37 14.91
C ALA A 127 23.70 -12.51 13.86
N ASN A 128 23.24 -13.72 14.21
CA ASN A 128 23.42 -14.92 13.36
C ASN A 128 22.14 -15.40 12.65
N THR A 129 20.97 -14.81 12.90
CA THR A 129 19.77 -15.13 12.12
C THR A 129 19.68 -14.18 10.94
N GLU A 130 20.58 -14.35 9.96
CA GLU A 130 20.53 -13.57 8.74
C GLU A 130 19.14 -13.69 8.08
N PRO A 131 18.57 -12.60 7.55
CA PRO A 131 17.31 -12.68 6.85
C PRO A 131 17.45 -13.66 5.69
N PRO A 132 16.49 -14.60 5.54
CA PRO A 132 16.39 -15.44 4.37
C PRO A 132 16.62 -14.61 3.10
N VAL A 133 17.42 -15.15 2.17
CA VAL A 133 17.89 -14.40 0.99
C VAL A 133 16.73 -13.75 0.24
N PHE A 134 15.61 -14.47 0.12
CA PHE A 134 14.40 -13.98 -0.56
C PHE A 134 13.80 -12.72 0.08
N LEU A 135 13.84 -12.56 1.41
CA LEU A 135 13.30 -11.38 2.10
C LEU A 135 14.08 -10.10 1.80
N ARG A 136 15.35 -10.20 1.38
CA ARG A 136 16.18 -9.03 1.03
C ARG A 136 15.75 -8.40 -0.30
N HIS A 137 15.14 -9.19 -1.16
CA HIS A 137 14.68 -8.80 -2.50
C HIS A 137 13.17 -8.58 -2.57
N LEU A 138 12.48 -8.71 -1.42
CA LEU A 138 11.04 -8.62 -1.29
C LEU A 138 10.67 -7.28 -0.67
N SER A 139 9.70 -6.62 -1.28
CA SER A 139 9.04 -5.43 -0.71
C SER A 139 7.54 -5.63 -0.68
N TYR A 140 6.87 -5.23 0.39
CA TYR A 140 5.41 -5.39 0.52
C TYR A 140 4.76 -4.15 1.10
N GLY A 141 3.50 -3.94 0.73
CA GLY A 141 2.68 -2.79 1.10
C GLY A 141 2.55 -1.76 -0.03
N ILE A 142 1.34 -1.20 -0.16
CA ILE A 142 0.99 -0.27 -1.25
C ILE A 142 1.97 0.90 -1.31
N ASN A 143 2.21 1.57 -0.19
CA ASN A 143 3.05 2.76 -0.14
C ASN A 143 4.51 2.45 -0.46
N VAL A 144 5.03 1.31 0.01
CA VAL A 144 6.42 0.90 -0.22
C VAL A 144 6.61 0.61 -1.71
N VAL A 145 5.74 -0.22 -2.29
CA VAL A 145 5.79 -0.56 -3.72
C VAL A 145 5.58 0.69 -4.59
N THR A 146 4.64 1.55 -4.22
CA THR A 146 4.36 2.81 -4.96
C THR A 146 5.59 3.71 -4.97
N LYS A 147 6.20 3.99 -3.81
CA LYS A 147 7.42 4.83 -3.73
C LYS A 147 8.57 4.25 -4.55
N ARG A 148 8.77 2.92 -4.52
CA ARG A 148 9.81 2.26 -5.32
C ARG A 148 9.55 2.41 -6.81
N LEU A 149 8.31 2.22 -7.27
CA LEU A 149 7.93 2.42 -8.67
C LEU A 149 8.07 3.89 -9.10
N GLU A 150 7.73 4.85 -8.25
CA GLU A 150 7.90 6.28 -8.51
C GLU A 150 9.38 6.62 -8.73
N VAL A 151 10.25 6.22 -7.81
CA VAL A 151 11.71 6.41 -7.93
C VAL A 151 12.23 5.74 -9.20
N GLN A 152 11.86 4.49 -9.46
CA GLN A 152 12.28 3.75 -10.65
C GLN A 152 11.80 4.42 -11.96
N THR A 153 10.57 4.94 -11.98
CA THR A 153 10.03 5.67 -13.14
C THR A 153 10.73 7.00 -13.35
N GLN A 154 11.03 7.72 -12.27
CA GLN A 154 11.74 8.99 -12.33
C GLN A 154 13.16 8.80 -12.87
N SER A 155 13.91 7.81 -12.35
CA SER A 155 15.27 7.50 -12.81
C SER A 155 15.31 7.08 -14.28
N ALA A 156 14.28 6.39 -14.78
CA ALA A 156 14.21 5.99 -16.19
C ALA A 156 13.91 7.16 -17.13
N ARG A 157 13.15 8.17 -16.69
CA ARG A 157 12.76 9.33 -17.50
C ARG A 157 13.77 10.47 -17.47
N HIS A 158 14.39 10.65 -16.31
CA HIS A 158 15.41 11.65 -16.08
C HIS A 158 16.65 10.93 -15.55
N PRO A 159 17.46 10.29 -16.42
CA PRO A 159 18.76 9.81 -15.99
C PRO A 159 19.52 11.02 -15.46
N ASN A 160 19.76 11.06 -14.13
CA ASN A 160 20.31 12.21 -13.42
C ASN A 160 21.50 12.81 -14.17
N ILE A 161 21.33 14.00 -14.76
CA ILE A 161 22.45 14.72 -15.40
C ILE A 161 23.30 15.43 -14.34
N LEU A 162 22.74 15.78 -13.17
CA LEU A 162 23.48 16.43 -12.07
C LEU A 162 22.81 16.13 -10.73
N THR A 163 23.35 15.19 -9.94
CA THR A 163 23.09 15.16 -8.50
C THR A 163 24.33 14.63 -7.81
N LEU A 164 25.00 15.49 -7.04
CA LEU A 164 26.06 15.09 -6.12
C LEU A 164 25.48 14.06 -5.12
N PRO A 165 26.22 13.02 -4.75
CA PRO A 165 25.74 12.00 -3.85
C PRO A 165 25.81 12.51 -2.42
N GLU A 166 24.69 12.96 -1.88
CA GLU A 166 24.52 13.05 -0.43
C GLU A 166 23.73 11.84 0.07
N THR A 167 24.33 11.15 1.04
CA THR A 167 23.85 10.00 1.83
C THR A 167 24.21 8.61 1.29
N SER A 168 25.03 7.92 2.08
CA SER A 168 25.62 6.59 1.91
C SER A 168 24.61 5.45 2.05
N GLU A 169 23.60 5.39 1.18
CA GLU A 169 22.76 4.19 1.01
C GLU A 169 22.79 3.80 -0.47
N THR A 170 23.18 2.56 -0.76
CA THR A 170 23.15 2.02 -2.12
C THR A 170 21.74 2.21 -2.72
N PRO A 171 21.60 2.72 -3.95
CA PRO A 171 20.29 3.00 -4.52
C PRO A 171 19.43 1.72 -4.53
N PRO A 172 18.15 1.80 -4.15
CA PRO A 172 17.27 0.64 -4.09
C PRO A 172 17.15 0.02 -5.48
N LYS A 173 17.28 -1.30 -5.54
CA LYS A 173 17.25 -2.05 -6.80
C LYS A 173 15.89 -1.89 -7.49
N PRO A 174 15.83 -1.89 -8.82
CA PRO A 174 14.57 -1.76 -9.55
C PRO A 174 13.67 -2.98 -9.35
N LEU A 175 12.36 -2.74 -9.31
CA LEU A 175 11.34 -3.79 -9.24
C LEU A 175 11.14 -4.41 -10.63
N LYS A 176 11.15 -5.75 -10.68
CA LYS A 176 10.91 -6.55 -11.88
C LYS A 176 9.47 -7.07 -11.93
N TYR A 177 8.96 -7.57 -10.80
CA TYR A 177 7.62 -8.13 -10.70
C TYR A 177 6.85 -7.45 -9.57
N VAL A 178 5.60 -7.07 -9.85
CA VAL A 178 4.69 -6.47 -8.87
C VAL A 178 3.39 -7.27 -8.84
N PHE A 179 3.13 -7.93 -7.71
CA PHE A 179 1.91 -8.69 -7.46
C PHE A 179 0.93 -7.87 -6.63
N VAL A 180 -0.34 -7.90 -6.98
CA VAL A 180 -1.38 -7.11 -6.29
C VAL A 180 -2.63 -7.94 -6.07
N CYS A 181 -3.11 -7.99 -4.83
CA CYS A 181 -4.34 -8.66 -4.41
C CYS A 181 -5.59 -7.85 -4.81
N ARG A 182 -5.74 -7.52 -6.10
CA ARG A 182 -6.75 -6.57 -6.60
C ARG A 182 -8.19 -6.93 -6.18
N ALA A 183 -8.51 -8.22 -6.15
CA ALA A 183 -9.85 -8.71 -5.80
C ALA A 183 -10.20 -8.52 -4.31
N ASP A 184 -9.20 -8.31 -3.45
CA ASP A 184 -9.37 -8.21 -1.99
C ASP A 184 -9.38 -6.76 -1.49
N VAL A 185 -9.12 -5.79 -2.38
CA VAL A 185 -9.01 -4.36 -2.05
C VAL A 185 -10.34 -3.64 -2.23
N ASP A 186 -10.88 -3.13 -1.13
CA ASP A 186 -12.05 -2.25 -1.12
C ASP A 186 -11.72 -0.93 -0.37
N PRO A 187 -11.78 0.25 -1.03
CA PRO A 187 -12.16 0.47 -2.43
C PRO A 187 -10.99 0.21 -3.41
N PRO A 188 -11.28 -0.27 -4.65
CA PRO A 188 -10.25 -0.58 -5.65
C PRO A 188 -9.45 0.65 -6.12
N LEU A 189 -9.93 1.86 -5.82
CA LEU A 189 -9.24 3.12 -6.10
C LEU A 189 -7.86 3.19 -5.43
N LEU A 190 -7.65 2.51 -4.30
CA LEU A 190 -6.39 2.50 -3.56
C LEU A 190 -5.20 1.94 -4.34
N ILE A 191 -5.45 1.18 -5.41
CA ILE A 191 -4.42 0.54 -6.23
C ILE A 191 -4.52 0.90 -7.72
N GLU A 192 -5.46 1.77 -8.10
CA GLU A 192 -5.76 2.11 -9.49
C GLU A 192 -4.61 2.86 -10.20
N HIS A 193 -3.70 3.46 -9.44
CA HIS A 193 -2.51 4.13 -9.94
C HIS A 193 -1.38 3.18 -10.34
N LEU A 194 -1.36 1.93 -9.84
CA LEU A 194 -0.24 0.99 -10.10
C LEU A 194 -0.05 0.64 -11.58
N PRO A 195 -1.09 0.32 -12.37
CA PRO A 195 -0.94 0.12 -13.82
C PRO A 195 -0.34 1.35 -14.52
N HIS A 196 -0.69 2.55 -14.07
CA HIS A 196 -0.22 3.80 -14.65
C HIS A 196 1.27 4.03 -14.38
N LEU A 197 1.74 3.77 -13.15
CA LEU A 197 3.17 3.86 -12.80
C LEU A 197 4.01 2.86 -13.59
N ILE A 198 3.58 1.60 -13.66
CA ILE A 198 4.33 0.54 -14.37
C ILE A 198 4.36 0.82 -15.87
N ALA A 199 3.24 1.23 -16.46
CA ALA A 199 3.22 1.61 -17.87
C ALA A 199 4.07 2.85 -18.17
N ALA A 200 4.10 3.83 -17.26
CA ALA A 200 4.95 5.01 -17.39
C ALA A 200 6.44 4.69 -17.36
N TYR A 201 6.85 3.74 -16.51
CA TYR A 201 8.19 3.17 -16.49
C TYR A 201 8.51 2.42 -17.78
N ASN A 202 7.65 1.47 -18.18
CA ASN A 202 7.88 0.64 -19.37
C ASN A 202 7.91 1.47 -20.67
N SER A 203 7.13 2.55 -20.75
CA SER A 203 7.17 3.47 -21.89
C SER A 203 8.50 4.23 -22.03
N ALA A 204 9.29 4.34 -20.96
CA ALA A 204 10.64 4.90 -21.01
C ALA A 204 11.70 3.92 -21.57
N ARG A 205 11.28 2.70 -21.98
CA ARG A 205 12.14 1.65 -22.54
C ARG A 205 13.36 1.32 -21.66
N PRO A 206 13.11 0.94 -20.40
CA PRO A 206 14.18 0.46 -19.53
C PRO A 206 14.83 -0.81 -20.10
N PRO A 207 16.05 -1.16 -19.67
CA PRO A 207 16.71 -2.40 -20.09
C PRO A 207 15.91 -3.66 -19.71
N GLN A 208 15.11 -3.58 -18.64
CA GLN A 208 14.19 -4.63 -18.23
C GLN A 208 12.83 -4.04 -17.90
N TYR A 209 11.77 -4.67 -18.38
CA TYR A 209 10.40 -4.23 -18.14
C TYR A 209 9.86 -4.73 -16.81
N ALA A 210 9.11 -3.89 -16.12
CA ALA A 210 8.36 -4.28 -14.93
C ALA A 210 7.02 -4.93 -15.35
N LYS A 211 6.65 -6.04 -14.70
CA LYS A 211 5.35 -6.70 -14.93
C LYS A 211 4.42 -6.53 -13.73
N LEU A 212 3.14 -6.29 -14.03
CA LEU A 212 2.07 -6.21 -13.06
C LEU A 212 1.24 -7.49 -13.09
N ILE A 213 1.01 -8.10 -11.94
CA ILE A 213 0.32 -9.38 -11.82
C ILE A 213 -0.83 -9.24 -10.82
N PRO A 214 -2.10 -9.29 -11.27
CA PRO A 214 -3.22 -9.42 -10.37
C PRO A 214 -3.24 -10.84 -9.79
N LEU A 215 -3.35 -10.93 -8.47
CA LEU A 215 -3.54 -12.19 -7.74
C LEU A 215 -5.04 -12.50 -7.58
N PRO A 216 -5.40 -13.79 -7.38
CA PRO A 216 -6.79 -14.19 -7.24
C PRO A 216 -7.39 -13.67 -5.92
N GLN A 217 -8.71 -13.81 -5.78
CA GLN A 217 -9.40 -13.47 -4.53
C GLN A 217 -8.93 -14.38 -3.38
N GLY A 218 -8.78 -13.80 -2.19
CA GLY A 218 -8.28 -14.46 -0.98
C GLY A 218 -6.75 -14.49 -0.87
N SER A 219 -6.02 -13.96 -1.87
CA SER A 219 -4.55 -13.91 -1.81
C SER A 219 -4.03 -12.99 -0.70
N GLU A 220 -4.74 -11.91 -0.37
CA GLU A 220 -4.30 -10.99 0.69
C GLU A 220 -4.16 -11.70 2.04
N SER A 221 -5.16 -12.49 2.43
CA SER A 221 -5.15 -13.21 3.72
C SER A 221 -4.12 -14.33 3.73
N VAL A 222 -4.02 -15.10 2.63
CA VAL A 222 -3.06 -16.18 2.50
C VAL A 222 -1.62 -15.67 2.59
N LEU A 223 -1.28 -14.62 1.82
CA LEU A 223 0.05 -14.00 1.88
C LEU A 223 0.33 -13.35 3.24
N ALA A 224 -0.66 -12.71 3.85
CA ALA A 224 -0.51 -12.11 5.17
C ALA A 224 -0.20 -13.17 6.25
N GLN A 225 -0.87 -14.33 6.18
CA GLN A 225 -0.62 -15.45 7.10
C GLN A 225 0.81 -15.99 6.93
N ILE A 226 1.23 -16.26 5.69
CA ILE A 226 2.56 -16.85 5.41
C ILE A 226 3.70 -15.88 5.76
N LEU A 227 3.51 -14.58 5.52
CA LEU A 227 4.47 -13.55 5.92
C LEU A 227 4.40 -13.19 7.41
N GLY A 228 3.42 -13.68 8.16
CA GLY A 228 3.25 -13.35 9.57
C GLY A 228 2.95 -11.86 9.82
N ILE A 229 2.29 -11.19 8.87
CA ILE A 229 1.91 -9.77 8.97
C ILE A 229 0.40 -9.58 8.88
N ARG A 230 -0.08 -8.39 9.22
CA ARG A 230 -1.53 -8.16 9.34
C ARG A 230 -2.25 -8.23 7.99
N ARG A 231 -1.67 -7.64 6.94
CA ARG A 231 -2.29 -7.47 5.60
C ARG A 231 -1.21 -7.32 4.53
N VAL A 232 -1.38 -7.97 3.37
CA VAL A 232 -0.48 -7.87 2.22
C VAL A 232 -1.28 -7.58 0.95
N THR A 233 -1.34 -6.30 0.57
CA THR A 233 -2.10 -5.88 -0.61
C THR A 233 -1.27 -5.86 -1.88
N ALA A 234 0.02 -5.49 -1.76
CA ALA A 234 0.95 -5.39 -2.88
C ALA A 234 2.30 -5.96 -2.47
N LEU A 235 2.94 -6.66 -3.39
CA LEU A 235 4.22 -7.33 -3.23
C LEU A 235 5.10 -6.99 -4.44
N GLY A 236 6.34 -6.63 -4.24
CA GLY A 236 7.32 -6.31 -5.28
C GLY A 236 8.58 -7.13 -5.12
N LEU A 237 9.05 -7.72 -6.22
CA LEU A 237 10.32 -8.44 -6.32
C LEU A 237 11.34 -7.63 -7.13
N ASP A 238 12.56 -7.61 -6.64
CA ASP A 238 13.69 -6.95 -7.26
C ASP A 238 14.22 -7.72 -8.47
N MET A 239 14.96 -7.04 -9.36
CA MET A 239 15.60 -7.69 -10.51
C MET A 239 16.61 -8.79 -10.11
N ASP A 240 17.28 -8.61 -8.98
CA ASP A 240 18.31 -9.54 -8.49
C ASP A 240 17.72 -10.70 -7.68
N PHE A 241 16.39 -10.81 -7.59
CA PHE A 241 15.78 -11.96 -6.96
C PHE A 241 16.27 -13.24 -7.67
N PRO A 242 16.76 -14.25 -6.93
CA PRO A 242 17.17 -15.51 -7.54
C PRO A 242 15.93 -16.14 -8.20
N ASP A 243 15.85 -16.00 -9.53
CA ASP A 243 14.69 -16.39 -10.32
C ASP A 243 14.43 -17.89 -10.10
N ASP A 244 13.32 -18.23 -9.43
CA ASP A 244 12.77 -19.58 -9.54
C ASP A 244 12.31 -19.79 -10.98
N THR A 245 12.92 -20.76 -11.65
CA THR A 245 12.63 -21.13 -13.04
C THR A 245 11.13 -21.34 -13.28
N ARG A 246 10.42 -21.98 -12.34
CA ARG A 246 8.97 -22.26 -12.44
C ARG A 246 8.18 -20.96 -12.44
N LEU A 247 8.47 -20.07 -11.48
CA LEU A 247 7.81 -18.76 -11.40
C LEU A 247 8.12 -17.92 -12.64
N LYS A 248 9.37 -17.91 -13.12
CA LYS A 248 9.78 -17.14 -14.30
C LYS A 248 9.02 -17.53 -15.56
N THR A 249 8.90 -18.83 -15.85
CA THR A 249 8.14 -19.31 -17.02
C THR A 249 6.68 -18.88 -16.98
N LEU A 250 6.03 -18.94 -15.81
CA LEU A 250 4.66 -18.45 -15.65
C LEU A 250 4.57 -16.94 -15.91
N LEU A 251 5.52 -16.17 -15.39
CA LEU A 251 5.55 -14.70 -15.52
C LEU A 251 5.90 -14.22 -16.93
N GLU A 252 6.63 -15.00 -17.72
CA GLU A 252 6.95 -14.67 -19.12
C GLU A 252 5.69 -14.53 -19.98
N SER A 253 4.68 -15.36 -19.73
CA SER A 253 3.39 -15.33 -20.45
C SER A 253 2.56 -14.06 -20.21
N ILE A 254 2.86 -13.28 -19.17
CA ILE A 254 2.09 -12.10 -18.78
C ILE A 254 2.46 -10.90 -19.68
N PRO A 255 1.47 -10.17 -20.22
CA PRO A 255 1.71 -9.02 -21.09
C PRO A 255 2.39 -7.87 -20.34
N ILE A 256 3.26 -7.16 -21.05
CA ILE A 256 3.92 -5.95 -20.57
C ILE A 256 2.95 -4.77 -20.73
N LEU A 257 2.74 -4.02 -19.65
CA LEU A 257 1.94 -2.80 -19.70
C LEU A 257 2.80 -1.65 -20.18
N ALA A 258 2.38 -0.94 -21.23
CA ALA A 258 3.03 0.30 -21.66
C ALA A 258 1.96 1.31 -22.10
N ALA A 259 2.21 2.58 -21.85
CA ALA A 259 1.40 3.66 -22.40
C ALA A 259 1.81 3.91 -23.85
N SER A 260 1.04 3.39 -24.80
CA SER A 260 1.27 3.61 -26.24
C SER A 260 1.31 5.09 -26.60
N TRP A 261 0.48 5.91 -25.95
CA TRP A 261 0.42 7.36 -26.13
C TRP A 261 1.59 8.14 -25.52
N SER A 262 2.38 7.52 -24.63
CA SER A 262 3.55 8.14 -24.00
C SER A 262 4.87 7.65 -24.59
N SER A 263 4.85 6.77 -25.59
CA SER A 263 6.05 6.21 -26.19
C SER A 263 6.72 7.23 -27.11
N GLN A 264 7.98 7.57 -26.83
CA GLN A 264 8.75 8.57 -27.61
C GLN A 264 9.13 8.12 -29.03
N SER A 265 8.82 6.88 -29.41
CA SER A 265 9.31 6.26 -30.63
C SER A 265 8.32 6.18 -31.78
N THR A 266 7.03 6.44 -31.53
CA THR A 266 6.02 6.39 -32.59
C THR A 266 5.86 7.79 -33.19
N PRO A 267 6.37 8.06 -34.39
CA PRO A 267 6.35 9.39 -34.99
C PRO A 267 4.93 9.91 -35.25
N ILE A 268 3.94 9.02 -35.34
CA ILE A 268 2.53 9.35 -35.53
C ILE A 268 1.71 8.52 -34.55
N THR A 269 1.19 9.15 -33.50
CA THR A 269 0.17 8.51 -32.66
C THR A 269 -1.16 8.58 -33.40
N PRO A 270 -1.86 7.45 -33.63
CA PRO A 270 -3.15 7.47 -34.29
C PRO A 270 -4.13 8.27 -33.43
N LEU A 271 -4.86 9.20 -34.06
CA LEU A 271 -5.93 9.93 -33.40
C LEU A 271 -7.01 8.94 -32.96
N ILE A 272 -7.26 8.86 -31.65
CA ILE A 272 -8.31 8.02 -31.09
C ILE A 272 -9.62 8.80 -31.13
N GLN A 273 -10.70 8.14 -31.54
CA GLN A 273 -12.04 8.73 -31.54
C GLN A 273 -12.44 9.16 -30.12
N THR A 274 -13.03 10.35 -30.00
CA THR A 274 -13.56 10.84 -28.72
C THR A 274 -14.70 9.96 -28.23
N HIS A 275 -14.64 9.53 -26.97
CA HIS A 275 -15.68 8.71 -26.36
C HIS A 275 -16.50 9.56 -25.38
N ILE A 276 -17.75 9.86 -25.74
CA ILE A 276 -18.68 10.63 -24.91
C ILE A 276 -19.67 9.67 -24.25
N LYS A 277 -19.58 9.52 -22.92
CA LYS A 277 -20.54 8.74 -22.12
C LYS A 277 -21.71 9.62 -21.70
N LEU A 278 -22.89 9.02 -21.52
CA LEU A 278 -24.07 9.70 -20.98
C LEU A 278 -24.26 9.31 -19.53
N LEU A 279 -24.04 10.25 -18.61
CA LEU A 279 -24.30 10.09 -17.19
C LEU A 279 -25.77 10.35 -16.89
N ARG A 280 -26.44 9.37 -16.29
CA ARG A 280 -27.80 9.51 -15.79
C ARG A 280 -27.79 10.40 -14.56
N THR A 281 -28.45 11.54 -14.64
CA THR A 281 -28.66 12.46 -13.53
C THR A 281 -30.15 12.69 -13.30
N THR A 282 -30.51 13.22 -12.14
CA THR A 282 -31.90 13.63 -11.85
C THR A 282 -31.95 15.15 -11.78
N THR A 283 -32.91 15.74 -12.50
CA THR A 283 -33.23 17.16 -12.41
C THR A 283 -34.63 17.32 -11.82
N PRO A 284 -34.90 18.35 -11.02
CA PRO A 284 -36.26 18.60 -10.55
C PRO A 284 -37.17 18.86 -11.76
N LYS A 285 -38.40 18.36 -11.67
CA LYS A 285 -39.44 18.57 -12.68
C LYS A 285 -39.74 20.06 -12.79
N ASP A 286 -39.92 20.71 -11.63
CA ASP A 286 -40.13 22.14 -11.49
C ASP A 286 -38.92 22.85 -10.87
N MET A 287 -38.16 23.54 -11.72
CA MET A 287 -36.94 24.25 -11.33
C MET A 287 -37.21 25.43 -10.38
N LYS A 288 -38.39 26.07 -10.47
CA LYS A 288 -38.78 27.23 -9.64
C LYS A 288 -39.06 26.80 -8.20
N GLU A 289 -39.99 25.86 -7.99
CA GLU A 289 -40.34 25.34 -6.66
C GLU A 289 -39.14 24.70 -5.95
N ALA A 290 -38.31 23.96 -6.69
CA ALA A 290 -37.08 23.40 -6.15
C ALA A 290 -36.07 24.47 -5.71
N LYS A 291 -36.03 25.62 -6.39
CA LYS A 291 -35.15 26.75 -6.03
C LYS A 291 -35.67 27.46 -4.77
N GLU A 292 -36.98 27.68 -4.67
CA GLU A 292 -37.62 28.26 -3.48
C GLU A 292 -37.47 27.37 -2.25
N SER A 293 -37.73 26.07 -2.38
CA SER A 293 -37.54 25.09 -1.30
C SER A 293 -36.08 25.04 -0.81
N ARG A 294 -35.11 25.18 -1.72
CA ARG A 294 -33.68 25.28 -1.36
C ARG A 294 -33.36 26.59 -0.63
N LEU A 295 -33.95 27.71 -1.04
CA LEU A 295 -33.81 29.00 -0.37
C LEU A 295 -34.39 28.95 1.04
N GLN A 296 -35.61 28.42 1.20
CA GLN A 296 -36.26 28.22 2.50
C GLN A 296 -35.44 27.31 3.42
N GLY A 297 -34.99 26.15 2.92
CA GLY A 297 -34.16 25.23 3.70
C GLY A 297 -32.81 25.82 4.12
N ARG A 298 -32.19 26.67 3.28
CA ARG A 298 -30.98 27.42 3.66
C ARG A 298 -31.26 28.45 4.75
N ALA A 299 -32.37 29.19 4.65
CA ALA A 299 -32.77 30.17 5.65
C ALA A 299 -33.07 29.52 7.00
N GLU A 300 -33.80 28.40 7.02
CA GLU A 300 -34.10 27.65 8.24
C GLU A 300 -32.84 27.05 8.87
N ALA A 301 -31.94 26.46 8.07
CA ALA A 301 -30.66 25.97 8.58
C ALA A 301 -29.78 27.07 9.17
N LYS A 302 -29.80 28.28 8.58
CA LYS A 302 -29.11 29.45 9.14
C LYS A 302 -29.71 29.83 10.48
N ARG A 303 -31.05 29.94 10.60
CA ARG A 303 -31.74 30.21 11.87
C ARG A 303 -31.42 29.18 12.95
N ARG A 304 -31.42 27.89 12.61
CA ARG A 304 -31.06 26.81 13.56
C ARG A 304 -29.63 26.94 14.07
N LYS A 305 -28.66 27.34 13.23
CA LYS A 305 -27.28 27.60 13.66
C LYS A 305 -27.20 28.79 14.61
N THR A 306 -27.91 29.88 14.31
CA THR A 306 -27.94 31.08 15.16
C THR A 306 -28.55 30.79 16.53
N ASN A 307 -29.65 30.02 16.56
CA ASN A 307 -30.29 29.60 17.80
C ASN A 307 -29.40 28.64 18.61
N HIS A 308 -28.65 27.76 17.95
CA HIS A 308 -27.72 26.85 18.65
C HIS A 308 -26.50 27.60 19.21
N SER A 309 -26.06 28.69 18.56
CA SER A 309 -25.00 29.56 19.09
C SER A 309 -25.46 30.50 20.21
N SER A 310 -26.77 30.77 20.34
CA SER A 310 -27.33 31.59 21.43
C SER A 310 -27.74 30.79 22.66
N LEU A 311 -27.61 29.45 22.61
CA LEU A 311 -27.93 28.50 23.70
C LEU A 311 -26.67 27.90 24.34
N LYS A 312 -25.48 28.39 23.98
CA LYS A 312 -24.18 28.09 24.61
C LYS A 312 -23.60 29.37 25.18
#